data_AF-A0A293LVC3-F1
#
_entry.id   AF-A0A293LVC3-F1
#
_cell.length_a   1.000
_cell.length_b   1.000
_cell.length_c   1.000
_cell.angle_alpha   90.00
_cell.angle_beta   90.00
_cell.angle_gamma   90.00
#
_symmetry.space_group_name_H-M   'P 1'
#
loop_
_entity.id
_entity.type
_entity.pdbx_description
1 polymer ?
#
loop_
_entity_poly.entity_id
_entity_poly.type
_entity_poly.pdbx_seq_one_letter_code
_entity_poly.pdbx_strand_id
1 'polypeptide(L)'
;MNLNYDIAFFKFSVPFNFTETVRPACLPRDVVRPACLPRDVRPLPVNTTCFSSGWGQTRGSGNAFRLKQAKLNIEDFEYCRESLSGLVKEVGIRERNSVCARSLDAIAGPCH
;
A
#
# COMPACT_ATOMS: atom_id res chain seq x y z
N MET A 1 -3.27 15.52 -10.71
CA MET A 1 -2.38 14.38 -11.05
C MET A 1 -3.21 13.11 -10.94
N ASN A 2 -3.11 12.16 -11.89
CA ASN A 2 -3.89 10.93 -11.86
C ASN A 2 -3.02 9.79 -11.28
N LEU A 3 -3.49 9.15 -10.21
CA LEU A 3 -2.82 8.06 -9.48
C LEU A 3 -3.39 6.68 -9.83
N ASN A 4 -4.26 6.59 -10.85
CA ASN A 4 -4.71 5.31 -11.37
C ASN A 4 -3.55 4.57 -12.03
N TYR A 5 -3.35 3.30 -11.66
CA TYR A 5 -2.21 2.49 -12.11
C TYR A 5 -0.83 3.07 -11.72
N ASP A 6 -0.73 3.71 -10.55
CA ASP A 6 0.54 4.20 -10.00
C ASP A 6 1.44 3.03 -9.53
N ILE A 7 2.10 2.39 -10.50
CA ILE A 7 3.02 1.27 -10.30
C ILE A 7 4.16 1.32 -11.32
N ALA A 8 5.37 1.00 -10.89
CA ALA A 8 6.56 0.93 -11.74
C ALA A 8 7.41 -0.31 -11.41
N PHE A 9 8.22 -0.74 -12.36
CA PHE A 9 9.17 -1.84 -12.20
C PHE A 9 10.59 -1.35 -12.44
N PHE A 10 11.50 -1.73 -11.54
CA PHE A 10 12.94 -1.50 -11.71
C PHE A 10 13.64 -2.83 -11.94
N LYS A 11 14.35 -2.93 -13.06
CA LYS A 11 15.19 -4.10 -13.37
C LYS A 11 16.64 -3.75 -13.06
N PHE A 12 17.23 -4.51 -12.15
CA PHE A 12 18.65 -4.38 -11.83
C PHE A 12 19.49 -5.08 -12.90
N SER A 13 20.64 -4.50 -13.23
CA SER A 13 21.61 -5.09 -14.16
C SER A 13 22.32 -6.30 -13.57
N VAL A 14 22.40 -6.37 -12.23
CA VAL A 14 23.02 -7.46 -11.47
C VAL A 14 22.01 -7.99 -10.44
N PRO A 15 21.90 -9.31 -10.23
CA PRO A 15 21.06 -9.88 -9.18
C PRO A 15 21.50 -9.47 -7.77
N PHE A 16 20.55 -9.38 -6.84
CA PHE A 16 20.86 -9.19 -5.43
C PHE A 16 21.31 -10.49 -4.77
N ASN A 17 22.24 -10.37 -3.81
CA ASN A 17 22.55 -11.44 -2.87
C ASN A 17 21.51 -11.43 -1.74
N PHE A 18 20.76 -12.53 -1.62
CA PHE A 18 19.80 -12.67 -0.53
C PHE A 18 20.49 -13.07 0.77
N THR A 19 20.10 -12.41 1.85
CA THR A 19 20.67 -12.59 3.18
C THR A 19 19.55 -12.73 4.21
N GLU A 20 19.90 -12.71 5.50
CA GLU A 20 18.90 -12.59 6.56
C GLU A 20 18.16 -11.25 6.50
N THR A 21 18.84 -10.16 6.12
CA THR A 21 18.29 -8.80 6.11
C THR A 21 17.80 -8.32 4.73
N VAL A 22 18.10 -9.06 3.66
CA VAL A 22 17.68 -8.74 2.28
C VAL A 22 16.92 -9.93 1.69
N ARG A 23 15.59 -9.80 1.60
CA ARG A 23 14.69 -10.81 1.01
C ARG A 23 13.54 -10.15 0.25
N PRO A 24 13.07 -10.76 -0.85
CA PRO A 24 11.93 -10.24 -1.60
C PRO A 24 10.62 -10.47 -0.84
N ALA A 25 9.66 -9.56 -1.02
CA ALA A 25 8.29 -9.79 -0.62
C ALA A 25 7.58 -10.74 -1.60
N CYS A 26 6.65 -11.54 -1.09
CA CYS A 26 5.83 -12.42 -1.92
C CYS A 26 4.77 -11.63 -2.69
N LEU A 27 4.54 -11.99 -3.95
CA LEU A 27 3.35 -11.55 -4.67
C LEU A 27 2.11 -12.30 -4.16
N PRO A 28 0.96 -11.63 -3.99
CA PRO A 28 -0.27 -12.27 -3.53
C PRO A 28 -0.80 -13.22 -4.61
N ARG A 29 -0.75 -14.52 -4.34
CA ARG A 29 -1.05 -15.59 -5.32
C ARG A 29 -2.49 -15.61 -5.81
N ASP A 30 -3.42 -15.14 -4.97
CA ASP A 30 -4.86 -15.15 -5.26
C ASP A 30 -5.37 -13.86 -5.92
N VAL A 31 -4.52 -12.82 -5.99
CA VAL A 31 -4.88 -11.47 -6.49
C VAL A 31 -4.04 -11.07 -7.70
N VAL A 32 -2.83 -11.62 -7.83
CA VAL A 32 -1.90 -11.35 -8.94
C VAL A 32 -1.60 -12.67 -9.65
N ARG A 33 -2.17 -12.86 -10.84
CA ARG A 33 -1.68 -13.86 -11.80
C ARG A 33 -0.81 -13.17 -12.85
N PRO A 34 0.26 -13.83 -13.35
CA PRO A 34 0.98 -13.33 -14.52
C PRO A 34 0.02 -13.05 -15.69
N ALA A 35 0.38 -12.08 -16.53
CA ALA A 35 -0.45 -11.20 -17.37
C ALA A 35 -1.53 -11.80 -18.33
N CYS A 36 -1.92 -13.07 -18.21
CA CYS A 36 -2.81 -13.75 -19.15
C CYS A 36 -3.99 -14.52 -18.52
N LEU A 37 -4.44 -14.23 -17.28
CA LEU A 37 -5.57 -14.93 -16.67
C LEU A 37 -6.80 -14.03 -16.39
N PRO A 38 -8.03 -14.50 -16.66
CA PRO A 38 -9.28 -13.76 -16.41
C PRO A 38 -9.48 -13.36 -14.94
N ARG A 39 -10.28 -12.30 -14.77
CA ARG A 39 -10.42 -11.45 -13.58
C ARG A 39 -11.31 -12.08 -12.49
N ASP A 40 -10.70 -12.65 -11.47
CA ASP A 40 -11.31 -12.71 -10.13
C ASP A 40 -10.38 -12.02 -9.13
N VAL A 41 -10.09 -10.74 -9.37
CA VAL A 41 -9.49 -9.88 -8.33
C VAL A 41 -10.54 -9.73 -7.25
N ARG A 42 -10.52 -10.62 -6.27
CA ARG A 42 -11.36 -10.49 -5.08
C ARG A 42 -10.80 -9.35 -4.24
N PRO A 43 -11.66 -8.41 -3.78
CA PRO A 43 -11.23 -7.38 -2.85
C PRO A 43 -10.57 -8.02 -1.63
N LEU A 44 -9.53 -7.36 -1.10
CA LEU A 44 -8.97 -7.75 0.18
C LEU A 44 -10.06 -7.61 1.26
N PRO A 45 -10.22 -8.57 2.18
CA PRO A 45 -11.23 -8.47 3.22
C PRO A 45 -11.02 -7.21 4.08
N VAL A 46 -12.09 -6.46 4.31
CA VAL A 46 -12.07 -5.30 5.22
C VAL A 46 -11.63 -5.76 6.60
N ASN A 47 -10.95 -4.86 7.34
CA ASN A 47 -10.32 -5.10 8.63
C ASN A 47 -9.10 -6.06 8.62
N THR A 48 -8.69 -6.59 7.46
CA THR A 48 -7.42 -7.32 7.36
C THR A 48 -6.27 -6.43 7.80
N THR A 49 -5.46 -6.90 8.75
CA THR A 49 -4.28 -6.15 9.21
C THR A 49 -3.20 -6.14 8.14
N CYS A 50 -2.62 -4.97 7.89
CA CYS A 50 -1.50 -4.76 6.99
C CYS A 50 -0.48 -3.80 7.61
N PHE A 51 0.68 -3.66 6.97
CA PHE A 51 1.77 -2.84 7.48
C PHE A 51 2.34 -1.97 6.37
N SER A 52 2.63 -0.71 6.69
CA SER A 52 3.41 0.19 5.84
C SER A 52 4.72 0.51 6.55
N SER A 53 5.84 0.36 5.86
CA SER A 53 7.18 0.66 6.41
C SER A 53 7.91 1.66 5.52
N GLY A 54 8.62 2.60 6.14
CA GLY A 54 9.40 3.60 5.40
C GLY A 54 10.13 4.61 6.27
N TRP A 55 10.79 5.56 5.60
CA TRP A 55 11.53 6.68 6.19
C TRP A 55 10.83 8.03 5.92
N GLY A 56 9.51 8.00 5.66
CA GLY A 56 8.72 9.19 5.41
C GLY A 56 8.68 10.15 6.60
N GLN A 57 8.08 11.32 6.38
CA GLN A 57 7.95 12.35 7.40
C GLN A 57 7.13 11.85 8.61
N THR A 58 7.56 12.18 9.83
CA THR A 58 6.87 11.81 11.07
C THR A 58 6.54 13.01 11.95
N ARG A 59 5.53 12.88 12.82
CA ARG A 59 5.17 13.91 13.79
C ARG A 59 6.22 13.84 14.93
N GLY A 60 6.79 14.98 15.30
CA GLY A 60 7.85 15.07 16.32
C GLY A 60 9.28 14.83 15.80
N SER A 61 10.26 14.84 16.72
CA SER A 61 11.71 14.77 16.43
C SER A 61 12.25 13.35 16.18
N GLY A 62 11.37 12.38 15.90
CA GLY A 62 11.75 10.98 15.76
C GLY A 62 12.80 10.79 14.66
N ASN A 63 13.94 10.18 15.02
CA ASN A 63 15.13 10.00 14.17
C ASN A 63 14.78 9.52 12.75
N ALA A 64 15.05 10.35 11.74
CA ALA A 64 14.78 10.08 10.33
C ALA A 64 15.62 8.93 9.76
N PHE A 65 16.71 8.55 10.43
CA PHE A 65 17.61 7.49 9.96
C PHE A 65 17.15 6.08 10.35
N ARG A 66 16.12 5.95 11.19
CA ARG A 66 15.56 4.65 11.58
C ARG A 66 14.32 4.35 10.76
N LEU A 67 14.28 3.15 10.17
CA LEU A 67 13.08 2.63 9.51
C LEU A 67 11.94 2.53 10.52
N LYS A 68 10.76 2.98 10.13
CA LYS A 68 9.55 2.91 10.94
C LYS A 68 8.50 2.04 10.25
N GLN A 69 7.54 1.55 11.03
CA GLN A 69 6.44 0.75 10.55
C GLN A 69 5.14 1.22 11.20
N ALA A 70 4.08 1.35 10.41
CA ALA A 70 2.72 1.61 10.84
C ALA A 70 1.86 0.36 10.63
N LYS A 71 1.11 -0.02 11.67
CA LYS A 71 0.07 -1.05 11.59
C LYS A 71 -1.22 -0.40 11.08
N LEU A 72 -1.83 -0.99 10.07
CA LEU A 72 -3.03 -0.50 9.41
C LEU A 72 -4.04 -1.63 9.24
N ASN A 73 -5.26 -1.27 8.88
CA ASN A 73 -6.32 -2.19 8.54
C ASN A 73 -6.93 -1.78 7.19
N ILE A 74 -7.19 -2.78 6.34
CA ILE A 74 -7.91 -2.57 5.08
C ILE A 74 -9.27 -1.94 5.38
N GLU A 75 -9.59 -0.86 4.69
CA GLU A 75 -10.84 -0.13 4.82
C GLU A 75 -11.71 -0.32 3.58
N ASP A 76 -13.01 -0.25 3.78
CA ASP A 76 -13.99 -0.22 2.72
C ASP A 76 -13.71 0.96 1.75
N PHE A 77 -13.72 0.66 0.45
CA PHE A 77 -13.35 1.63 -0.56
C PHE A 77 -14.39 2.74 -0.69
N GLU A 78 -15.68 2.43 -0.51
CA GLU A 78 -16.74 3.42 -0.57
C GLU A 78 -16.64 4.40 0.59
N TYR A 79 -16.42 3.89 1.81
CA TYR A 79 -16.15 4.73 2.97
C TYR A 79 -14.96 5.68 2.75
N CYS A 80 -13.87 5.17 2.17
CA CYS A 80 -12.68 5.94 1.81
C CYS A 80 -12.97 7.04 0.78
N ARG A 81 -13.78 6.73 -0.23
CA ARG A 81 -14.19 7.66 -1.29
C ARG A 81 -15.00 8.83 -0.75
N GLU A 82 -15.92 8.55 0.19
CA GLU A 82 -16.78 9.56 0.81
C GLU A 82 -16.00 10.42 1.82
N SER A 83 -15.13 9.80 2.62
CA SER A 83 -14.38 10.47 3.70
C SER A 83 -13.32 11.46 3.21
N LEU A 84 -12.83 11.31 1.97
CA LEU A 84 -11.73 12.12 1.42
C LEU A 84 -12.18 13.32 0.58
N SER A 85 -13.40 13.84 0.80
CA SER A 85 -13.92 15.08 0.19
C SER A 85 -13.75 15.20 -1.33
N GLY A 86 -13.82 14.08 -2.06
CA GLY A 86 -13.65 14.05 -3.52
C GLY A 86 -12.21 13.93 -4.03
N LEU A 87 -11.20 13.92 -3.15
CA LEU A 87 -9.80 13.73 -3.53
C LEU A 87 -9.60 12.44 -4.31
N VAL A 88 -10.18 11.33 -3.86
CA VAL A 88 -10.12 10.01 -4.55
C VAL A 88 -10.56 10.12 -6.01
N LYS A 89 -11.61 10.92 -6.27
CA LYS A 89 -12.13 11.16 -7.62
C LYS A 89 -11.21 12.10 -8.42
N GLU A 90 -10.71 13.16 -7.79
CA GLU A 90 -9.79 14.12 -8.40
C GLU A 90 -8.49 13.46 -8.89
N VAL A 91 -7.92 12.58 -8.05
CA VAL A 91 -6.71 11.83 -8.39
C VAL A 91 -6.99 10.54 -9.18
N GLY A 92 -8.24 10.28 -9.55
CA GLY A 92 -8.61 9.17 -10.44
C GLY A 92 -8.46 7.76 -9.85
N ILE A 93 -8.37 7.62 -8.52
CA ILE A 93 -8.25 6.32 -7.84
C ILE A 93 -9.53 5.49 -8.03
N ARG A 94 -9.37 4.18 -8.24
CA ARG A 94 -10.48 3.22 -8.48
C ARG A 94 -10.30 1.96 -7.65
N GLU A 95 -11.39 1.45 -7.08
CA GLU A 95 -11.43 0.23 -6.24
C GLU A 95 -10.74 -0.97 -6.91
N ARG A 96 -10.94 -1.14 -8.22
CA ARG A 96 -10.35 -2.27 -8.97
C ARG A 96 -8.81 -2.26 -8.97
N ASN A 97 -8.18 -1.09 -8.84
CA ASN A 97 -6.73 -0.93 -9.01
C ASN A 97 -6.05 -0.38 -7.74
N SER A 98 -6.79 -0.15 -6.67
CA SER A 98 -6.31 0.54 -5.47
C SER A 98 -7.10 0.08 -4.25
N VAL A 99 -6.45 0.09 -3.08
CA VAL A 99 -7.05 -0.29 -1.81
C VAL A 99 -6.85 0.83 -0.79
N CYS A 100 -7.81 1.03 0.10
CA CYS A 100 -7.67 1.95 1.21
C CYS A 100 -7.30 1.20 2.49
N ALA A 101 -6.49 1.82 3.32
CA ALA A 101 -6.15 1.32 4.64
C ALA A 101 -5.97 2.49 5.61
N ARG A 102 -6.31 2.27 6.87
CA ARG A 102 -6.13 3.27 7.94
C ARG A 102 -5.70 2.63 9.24
N SER A 103 -5.20 3.43 10.19
CA SER A 103 -5.10 2.97 11.57
C SER A 103 -6.45 3.05 12.26
N LEU A 104 -6.74 2.04 13.10
CA LEU A 104 -7.99 1.98 13.86
C LEU A 104 -8.01 2.96 15.04
N ASP A 105 -6.85 3.24 15.62
CA ASP A 105 -6.66 4.16 16.75
C ASP A 105 -6.37 5.61 16.32
N ALA A 106 -6.23 5.84 15.01
CA ALA A 106 -5.92 7.13 14.39
C ALA A 106 -4.66 7.84 14.93
N ILE A 107 -3.74 7.11 15.58
CA ILE A 107 -2.46 7.66 16.08
C ILE A 107 -1.28 7.38 15.15
N ALA A 108 -1.49 6.60 14.09
CA ALA A 108 -0.46 6.24 13.14
C ALA A 108 -1.00 6.22 11.69
N GLY A 109 -0.15 6.60 10.75
CA GLY A 109 -0.39 6.47 9.31
C GLY A 109 0.90 6.23 8.53
N PRO A 110 0.83 6.09 7.19
CA PRO A 110 2.02 6.04 6.34
C PRO A 110 2.90 7.30 6.51
N CYS A 111 2.26 8.45 6.70
CA CYS A 111 2.86 9.68 7.17
C CYS A 111 2.01 10.17 8.35
N HIS A 112 2.65 10.30 9.52
CA HIS A 112 2.03 10.73 10.78
C HIS A 112 1.02 9.72 11.33
#